data_AF-A0A0J7P003-F1
#
_entry.id   AF-A0A0J7P003-F1
#
_cell.length_a   1.000
_cell.length_b   1.000
_cell.length_c   1.000
_cell.angle_alpha   90.00
_cell.angle_beta   90.00
_cell.angle_gamma   90.00
#
_symmetry.space_group_name_H-M   'P 1'
#
loop_
_entity.id
_entity.type
_entity.pdbx_description
1 polymer ?
#
loop_
_entity_poly.entity_id
_entity_poly.type
_entity_poly.pdbx_seq_one_letter_code
_entity_poly.pdbx_strand_id
1 'polypeptide(L)'
;MPQVTINLPSITGKIEAGITVGVNASLPDEKKLPILIQAGKPAIATMIKNNAIIWGLSQFHEVAARELFLNGIAAAIDLGLICTHAGTVVPDGDWEISSIVLPMQEEMAAVVRLITHEKMKVATTVIVATKANYWTMNHHTGQGAVQGHVKKVLDIFYKDRVTDSLVSAAHNLGKFVSTLKVLSIAGIESIRGVTPIVESSGAGLTLSSDDKLKYFGSMPAGTHRLAIAYEAGRRLLTNVLAPLCPDIQDFIAIPPKRMAVLAARASYHISASYLTGEARADYSDTENERYLGRLGTFITTQYKHSILAKSPHLAISKVEGYDDYDANFKTTLIKAQLSQRTAKGRTIEEIIEPFRAQEEQLQAVRQAFGINRPRMLSKPTHLN
;
A
#
# COMPACT_ATOMS: atom_id res chain seq x y z
N MET A 1 3.26 27.01 -11.23
CA MET A 1 3.80 25.69 -11.65
C MET A 1 2.78 25.09 -12.61
N PRO A 2 3.17 24.52 -13.76
CA PRO A 2 2.21 23.83 -14.63
C PRO A 2 1.63 22.59 -13.92
N GLN A 3 0.52 22.06 -14.43
CA GLN A 3 -0.06 20.80 -13.97
C GLN A 3 1.01 19.68 -13.97
N VAL A 4 1.12 18.96 -12.85
CA VAL A 4 2.06 17.85 -12.69
C VAL A 4 1.28 16.55 -12.77
N THR A 5 1.55 15.76 -13.81
CA THR A 5 1.12 14.37 -13.89
C THR A 5 2.24 13.49 -13.38
N ILE A 6 1.95 12.73 -12.33
CA ILE A 6 2.86 11.73 -11.77
C ILE A 6 2.47 10.37 -12.35
N ASN A 7 3.48 9.71 -12.92
CA ASN A 7 3.43 8.30 -13.25
C ASN A 7 4.32 7.57 -12.25
N LEU A 8 3.73 6.77 -11.35
CA LEU A 8 4.55 6.00 -10.41
C LEU A 8 5.31 4.91 -11.20
N PRO A 9 6.59 4.68 -10.91
CA PRO A 9 7.36 3.65 -11.60
C PRO A 9 6.62 2.31 -11.58
N SER A 10 6.50 1.64 -12.73
CA SER A 10 5.77 0.37 -12.78
C SER A 10 6.59 -0.75 -12.12
N ILE A 11 6.36 -0.97 -10.83
CA ILE A 11 7.02 -2.06 -10.09
C ILE A 11 6.05 -3.23 -9.95
N THR A 12 6.39 -4.36 -10.54
CA THR A 12 5.57 -5.59 -10.50
C THR A 12 5.65 -6.22 -9.11
N GLY A 13 4.61 -6.03 -8.29
CA GLY A 13 4.48 -6.73 -7.01
C GLY A 13 3.21 -6.29 -6.29
N LYS A 14 2.09 -6.99 -6.50
CA LYS A 14 0.75 -6.59 -6.02
C LYS A 14 0.42 -7.00 -4.58
N ILE A 15 1.36 -7.58 -3.84
CA ILE A 15 1.11 -8.00 -2.46
C ILE A 15 2.36 -7.72 -1.62
N GLU A 16 2.34 -6.62 -0.89
CA GLU A 16 3.31 -6.32 0.15
C GLU A 16 2.55 -6.45 1.47
N ALA A 17 2.81 -7.52 2.19
CA ALA A 17 2.16 -7.76 3.47
C ALA A 17 2.83 -6.90 4.53
N GLY A 18 2.17 -5.81 4.93
CA GLY A 18 2.58 -4.98 6.04
C GLY A 18 1.97 -5.47 7.35
N ILE A 19 2.78 -5.51 8.41
CA ILE A 19 2.25 -5.63 9.77
C ILE A 19 1.55 -4.30 10.08
N THR A 20 0.29 -4.37 10.52
CA THR A 20 -0.50 -3.19 10.89
C THR A 20 -0.46 -3.05 12.41
N VAL A 21 0.04 -1.92 12.92
CA VAL A 21 -0.06 -1.58 14.35
C VAL A 21 -0.84 -0.28 14.50
N GLY A 22 -1.81 -0.26 15.42
CA GLY A 22 -2.81 0.80 15.58
C GLY A 22 -2.31 2.13 16.15
N VAL A 23 -1.02 2.44 16.08
CA VAL A 23 -0.48 3.69 16.63
C VAL A 23 -0.15 4.63 15.47
N ASN A 24 -1.07 5.53 15.14
CA ASN A 24 -0.74 6.69 14.32
C ASN A 24 0.08 7.65 15.18
N ALA A 25 1.41 7.47 15.17
CA ALA A 25 2.30 8.38 15.87
C ALA A 25 2.39 9.68 15.06
N SER A 26 1.79 10.76 15.58
CA SER A 26 2.14 12.12 15.18
C SER A 26 3.64 12.30 15.35
N LEU A 27 4.26 13.07 14.46
CA LEU A 27 5.59 13.59 14.73
C LEU A 27 5.59 14.43 16.02
N PRO A 28 6.70 14.43 16.78
CA PRO A 28 6.91 15.39 17.86
C PRO A 28 6.73 16.83 17.37
N ASP A 29 6.32 17.75 18.24
CA ASP A 29 6.01 19.13 17.86
C ASP A 29 7.20 19.81 17.17
N GLU A 30 8.43 19.58 17.65
CA GLU A 30 9.66 20.12 17.07
C GLU A 30 9.99 19.56 15.67
N LYS A 31 9.28 18.51 15.23
CA LYS A 31 9.42 17.89 13.91
C LYS A 31 8.26 18.21 12.97
N LYS A 32 7.24 18.95 13.43
CA LYS A 32 6.15 19.43 12.57
C LYS A 32 6.65 20.51 11.62
N LEU A 33 6.09 20.54 10.41
CA LEU A 33 6.40 21.58 9.42
C LEU A 33 5.79 22.92 9.85
N PRO A 34 6.57 23.98 10.07
CA PRO A 34 6.02 25.28 10.43
C PRO A 34 5.50 26.02 9.19
N ILE A 35 4.20 26.31 9.18
CA ILE A 35 3.52 27.09 8.13
C ILE A 35 3.31 28.52 8.61
N LEU A 36 4.01 29.46 7.98
CA LEU A 36 3.97 30.87 8.35
C LEU A 36 2.62 31.52 7.98
N ILE A 37 1.76 31.76 8.97
CA ILE A 37 0.52 32.51 8.79
C ILE A 37 0.50 33.67 9.78
N GLN A 38 0.50 34.90 9.26
CA GLN A 38 0.44 36.11 10.08
C GLN A 38 -1.01 36.43 10.42
N ALA A 39 -1.30 36.65 11.71
CA ALA A 39 -2.65 36.99 12.17
C ALA A 39 -3.20 38.21 11.41
N GLY A 40 -4.45 38.10 10.94
CA GLY A 40 -5.12 39.17 10.20
C GLY A 40 -4.60 39.42 8.78
N LYS A 41 -3.67 38.61 8.27
CA LYS A 41 -3.15 38.70 6.90
C LYS A 41 -3.49 37.46 6.09
N PRO A 42 -3.72 37.58 4.77
CA PRO A 42 -3.91 36.43 3.91
C PRO A 42 -2.65 35.55 3.92
N ALA A 43 -2.85 34.24 3.78
CA ALA A 43 -1.76 33.30 3.58
C ALA A 43 -1.09 33.58 2.22
N ILE A 44 0.22 33.84 2.22
CA ILE A 44 0.99 34.15 1.01
C ILE A 44 1.90 32.96 0.71
N ALA A 45 1.67 32.29 -0.43
CA ALA A 45 2.34 31.05 -0.79
C ALA A 45 3.88 31.18 -0.81
N THR A 46 4.41 32.30 -1.33
CA THR A 46 5.86 32.55 -1.39
C THR A 46 6.47 32.73 0.00
N MET A 47 5.80 33.43 0.92
CA MET A 47 6.27 33.60 2.30
C MET A 47 6.26 32.27 3.06
N ILE A 48 5.17 31.51 2.96
CA ILE A 48 5.03 30.18 3.56
C ILE A 48 6.13 29.26 3.05
N LYS A 49 6.30 29.21 1.72
CA LYS A 49 7.31 28.38 1.06
C LYS A 49 8.72 28.72 1.50
N ASN A 50 9.10 30.01 1.48
CA ASN A 50 10.44 30.41 1.89
C ASN A 50 10.71 30.07 3.36
N ASN A 51 9.76 30.33 4.26
CA ASN A 51 9.91 30.01 5.68
C ASN A 51 10.08 28.50 5.90
N ALA A 52 9.24 27.69 5.24
CA ALA A 52 9.29 26.24 5.31
C ALA A 52 10.59 25.65 4.73
N ILE A 53 11.11 26.23 3.64
CA ILE A 53 12.40 25.84 3.05
C ILE A 53 13.56 26.17 4.00
N ILE A 54 13.56 27.36 4.61
CA ILE A 54 14.61 27.76 5.58
C ILE A 54 14.60 26.79 6.76
N TRP A 55 13.43 26.47 7.31
CA TRP A 55 13.31 25.45 8.35
C TRP A 55 13.81 24.09 7.86
N GLY A 56 13.45 23.68 6.64
CA GLY A 56 13.85 22.39 6.09
C GLY A 56 15.37 22.21 5.92
N LEU A 57 16.12 23.30 5.71
CA LEU A 57 17.58 23.27 5.62
C LEU A 57 18.25 22.80 6.90
N SER A 58 17.67 23.14 8.05
CA SER A 58 18.22 22.78 9.36
C SER A 58 17.89 21.34 9.76
N GLN A 59 16.97 20.66 9.04
CA GLN A 59 16.53 19.31 9.40
C GLN A 59 17.47 18.21 8.89
N PHE A 60 18.13 18.41 7.74
CA PHE A 60 18.94 17.37 7.10
C PHE A 60 20.28 17.93 6.62
N HIS A 61 21.37 17.26 6.98
CA HIS A 61 22.73 17.61 6.55
C HIS A 61 23.20 16.83 5.31
N GLU A 62 22.70 15.60 5.14
CA GLU A 62 23.03 14.78 3.99
C GLU A 62 22.41 15.36 2.72
N VAL A 63 23.22 15.48 1.66
CA VAL A 63 22.84 16.15 0.40
C VAL A 63 21.58 15.55 -0.22
N ALA A 64 21.51 14.23 -0.38
CA ALA A 64 20.37 13.57 -1.02
C ALA A 64 19.07 13.74 -0.22
N ALA A 65 19.15 13.58 1.12
CA ALA A 65 18.01 13.78 2.02
C ALA A 65 17.53 15.24 1.99
N ARG A 66 18.46 16.20 2.07
CA ARG A 66 18.16 17.63 1.98
C ARG A 66 17.53 17.99 0.64
N GLU A 67 18.09 17.53 -0.49
CA GLU A 67 17.52 17.77 -1.81
C GLU A 67 16.08 17.24 -1.92
N LEU A 68 15.84 15.99 -1.50
CA LEU A 68 14.52 15.40 -1.49
C LEU A 68 13.55 16.24 -0.65
N PHE A 69 13.97 16.59 0.57
CA PHE A 69 13.14 17.28 1.55
C PHE A 69 12.73 18.68 1.09
N LEU A 70 13.68 19.49 0.63
CA LEU A 70 13.41 20.86 0.19
C LEU A 70 12.53 20.91 -1.07
N ASN A 71 12.82 20.04 -2.04
CA ASN A 71 11.99 19.93 -3.24
C ASN A 71 10.59 19.39 -2.92
N GLY A 72 10.48 18.49 -1.94
CA GLY A 72 9.20 17.97 -1.45
C GLY A 72 8.35 19.01 -0.76
N ILE A 73 8.94 19.84 0.12
CA ILE A 73 8.26 20.97 0.77
C ILE A 73 7.76 21.96 -0.28
N ALA A 74 8.65 22.37 -1.19
CA ALA A 74 8.29 23.30 -2.25
C ALA A 74 7.14 22.76 -3.12
N ALA A 75 7.21 21.48 -3.52
CA ALA A 75 6.17 20.84 -4.30
C ALA A 75 4.86 20.71 -3.54
N ALA A 76 4.90 20.31 -2.26
CA ALA A 76 3.70 20.16 -1.43
C ALA A 76 2.94 21.48 -1.27
N ILE A 77 3.65 22.60 -1.13
CA ILE A 77 3.04 23.92 -1.03
C ILE A 77 2.52 24.39 -2.40
N ASP A 78 3.33 24.28 -3.45
CA ASP A 78 2.95 24.75 -4.78
C ASP A 78 1.75 23.97 -5.36
N LEU A 79 1.64 22.66 -5.06
CA LEU A 79 0.57 21.78 -5.51
C LEU A 79 -0.66 21.75 -4.59
N GLY A 80 -0.69 22.56 -3.52
CA GLY A 80 -1.84 22.60 -2.60
C GLY A 80 -2.05 21.29 -1.82
N LEU A 81 -0.97 20.63 -1.42
CA LEU A 81 -0.98 19.37 -0.68
C LEU A 81 -0.90 19.57 0.84
N ILE A 82 -0.62 20.79 1.31
CA ILE A 82 -0.74 21.15 2.73
C ILE A 82 -2.15 21.70 2.96
N CYS A 83 -2.97 20.97 3.70
CA CYS A 83 -4.40 21.25 3.81
C CYS A 83 -4.88 21.26 5.26
N THR A 84 -5.98 21.96 5.53
CA THR A 84 -6.81 21.78 6.73
C THR A 84 -8.02 20.90 6.42
N HIS A 85 -8.67 20.37 7.45
CA HIS A 85 -10.02 19.82 7.29
C HIS A 85 -10.98 20.92 6.83
N ALA A 86 -11.83 20.60 5.85
CA ALA A 86 -12.71 21.56 5.20
C ALA A 86 -13.55 22.35 6.23
N GLY A 87 -13.52 23.68 6.10
CA GLY A 87 -14.24 24.59 7.01
C GLY A 87 -13.62 24.76 8.39
N THR A 88 -12.40 24.26 8.63
CA THR A 88 -11.71 24.37 9.92
C THR A 88 -10.26 24.86 9.76
N VAL A 89 -9.64 25.18 10.90
CA VAL A 89 -8.20 25.46 11.01
C VAL A 89 -7.38 24.23 11.38
N VAL A 90 -8.02 23.06 11.54
CA VAL A 90 -7.37 21.84 12.01
C VAL A 90 -6.49 21.26 10.89
N PRO A 91 -5.18 21.06 11.11
CA PRO A 91 -4.28 20.46 10.13
C PRO A 91 -4.70 19.07 9.66
N ASP A 92 -4.60 18.82 8.36
CA ASP A 92 -4.58 17.47 7.80
C ASP A 92 -3.13 17.09 7.41
N GLY A 93 -2.39 16.56 8.38
CA GLY A 93 -0.96 16.27 8.29
C GLY A 93 -0.18 16.84 9.48
N ASP A 94 1.09 16.47 9.59
CA ASP A 94 1.95 16.86 10.71
C ASP A 94 2.63 18.22 10.47
N TRP A 95 1.82 19.27 10.44
CA TRP A 95 2.27 20.65 10.28
C TRP A 95 1.54 21.56 11.27
N GLU A 96 2.12 22.72 11.56
CA GLU A 96 1.56 23.68 12.51
C GLU A 96 1.60 25.11 11.98
N ILE A 97 0.70 25.95 12.50
CA ILE A 97 0.74 27.38 12.21
C ILE A 97 1.85 28.01 13.04
N SER A 98 2.74 28.73 12.38
CA SER A 98 3.80 29.51 13.02
C SER A 98 3.66 30.98 12.67
N SER A 99 3.97 31.85 13.63
CA SER A 99 4.15 33.30 13.41
C SER A 99 5.62 33.70 13.33
N ILE A 100 6.54 32.75 13.50
CA ILE A 100 7.97 33.00 13.55
C ILE A 100 8.48 33.12 12.11
N VAL A 101 9.00 34.29 11.78
CA VAL A 101 9.70 34.54 10.52
C VAL A 101 11.15 34.14 10.72
N LEU A 102 11.59 33.10 10.01
CA LEU A 102 12.99 32.72 10.01
C LEU A 102 13.80 33.70 9.15
N PRO A 103 14.95 34.20 9.65
CA PRO A 103 15.74 35.17 8.91
C PRO A 103 16.25 34.55 7.59
N MET A 104 16.12 35.30 6.49
CA MET A 104 16.76 34.91 5.23
C MET A 104 18.28 35.00 5.39
N GLN A 105 18.95 33.86 5.40
CA GLN A 105 20.42 33.79 5.37
C GLN A 105 20.90 33.98 3.91
N GLU A 106 22.11 34.52 3.71
CA GLU A 106 22.71 34.69 2.36
C GLU A 106 22.74 33.38 1.55
N GLU A 107 22.81 32.25 2.24
CA GLU A 107 22.76 30.89 1.68
C GLU A 107 21.43 30.55 0.97
N MET A 108 20.35 31.30 1.20
CA MET A 108 19.05 31.09 0.54
C MET A 108 19.15 31.12 -0.98
N ALA A 109 19.98 32.00 -1.55
CA ALA A 109 20.16 32.06 -3.00
C ALA A 109 20.75 30.76 -3.56
N ALA A 110 21.66 30.11 -2.81
CA ALA A 110 22.20 28.80 -3.18
C ALA A 110 21.15 27.70 -2.98
N VAL A 111 20.31 27.80 -1.96
CA VAL A 111 19.26 26.82 -1.66
C VAL A 111 18.12 26.85 -2.67
N VAL A 112 17.69 28.03 -3.11
CA VAL A 112 16.68 28.16 -4.17
C VAL A 112 17.16 27.46 -5.45
N ARG A 113 18.47 27.47 -5.74
CA ARG A 113 19.03 26.74 -6.90
C ARG A 113 18.92 25.21 -6.77
N LEU A 114 18.78 24.67 -5.56
CA LEU A 114 18.54 23.23 -5.34
C LEU A 114 17.09 22.84 -5.67
N ILE A 115 16.18 23.82 -5.72
CA ILE A 115 14.76 23.58 -5.98
C ILE A 115 14.52 23.68 -7.47
N THR A 116 14.30 22.54 -8.10
CA THR A 116 14.08 22.46 -9.55
C THR A 116 12.83 21.66 -9.84
N HIS A 117 12.18 21.98 -10.97
CA HIS A 117 10.94 21.30 -11.35
C HIS A 117 11.12 19.77 -11.49
N GLU A 118 12.27 19.32 -11.99
CA GLU A 118 12.59 17.89 -12.10
C GLU A 118 12.69 17.23 -10.73
N LYS A 119 13.41 17.84 -9.79
CA LYS A 119 13.57 17.31 -8.43
C LYS A 119 12.26 17.38 -7.63
N MET A 120 11.44 18.41 -7.85
CA MET A 120 10.08 18.49 -7.32
C MET A 120 9.20 17.33 -7.80
N LYS A 121 9.31 16.91 -9.07
CA LYS A 121 8.58 15.73 -9.58
C LYS A 121 9.02 14.44 -8.87
N VAL A 122 10.33 14.25 -8.68
CA VAL A 122 10.87 13.10 -7.93
C VAL A 122 10.33 13.11 -6.50
N ALA A 123 10.43 14.23 -5.79
CA ALA A 123 9.94 14.36 -4.43
C ALA A 123 8.42 14.14 -4.32
N THR A 124 7.64 14.65 -5.28
CA THR A 124 6.18 14.41 -5.36
C THR A 124 5.88 12.94 -5.59
N THR A 125 6.67 12.24 -6.42
CA THR A 125 6.54 10.79 -6.63
C THR A 125 6.78 10.02 -5.33
N VAL A 126 7.78 10.41 -4.55
CA VAL A 126 8.05 9.83 -3.22
C VAL A 126 6.88 10.11 -2.26
N ILE A 127 6.36 11.33 -2.22
CA ILE A 127 5.19 11.70 -1.41
C ILE A 127 4.00 10.80 -1.75
N VAL A 128 3.64 10.69 -3.04
CA VAL A 128 2.53 9.83 -3.48
C VAL A 128 2.78 8.37 -3.10
N ALA A 129 4.02 7.89 -3.24
CA ALA A 129 4.39 6.53 -2.83
C ALA A 129 4.21 6.30 -1.33
N THR A 130 4.53 7.28 -0.47
CA THR A 130 4.26 7.18 0.98
C THR A 130 2.77 7.10 1.28
N LYS A 131 1.92 7.80 0.51
CA LYS A 131 0.46 7.75 0.66
C LYS A 131 -0.15 6.45 0.15
N ALA A 132 0.37 5.90 -0.94
CA ALA A 132 0.04 4.56 -1.38
C ALA A 132 0.42 3.52 -0.31
N ASN A 133 1.60 3.66 0.31
CA ASN A 133 2.04 2.79 1.38
C ASN A 133 1.14 2.90 2.62
N TYR A 134 0.77 4.13 3.01
CA TYR A 134 -0.21 4.38 4.08
C TYR A 134 -1.55 3.71 3.76
N TRP A 135 -2.05 3.84 2.53
CA TRP A 135 -3.32 3.26 2.11
C TRP A 135 -3.34 1.73 2.27
N THR A 136 -2.24 1.07 1.96
CA THR A 136 -2.16 -0.39 2.05
C THR A 136 -1.75 -0.89 3.43
N MET A 137 -0.87 -0.18 4.15
CA MET A 137 -0.21 -0.69 5.37
C MET A 137 -0.51 0.14 6.63
N ASN A 138 -1.21 1.26 6.53
CA ASN A 138 -1.38 2.28 7.58
C ASN A 138 -0.06 2.91 8.07
N HIS A 139 1.00 2.80 7.28
CA HIS A 139 2.33 3.36 7.55
C HIS A 139 2.89 4.04 6.30
N HIS A 140 3.42 5.26 6.44
CA HIS A 140 3.97 6.03 5.32
C HIS A 140 5.24 5.41 4.76
N THR A 141 6.15 4.90 5.61
CA THR A 141 7.42 4.28 5.18
C THR A 141 7.60 2.83 5.61
N GLY A 142 6.74 2.30 6.48
CA GLY A 142 6.86 0.96 7.05
C GLY A 142 7.01 1.00 8.57
N GLN A 143 7.30 -0.14 9.18
CA GLN A 143 7.49 -0.27 10.63
C GLN A 143 8.92 -0.73 10.93
N GLY A 144 9.69 0.14 11.61
CA GLY A 144 11.10 -0.12 11.97
C GLY A 144 12.11 0.04 10.82
N ALA A 145 11.72 -0.28 9.58
CA ALA A 145 12.55 -0.08 8.39
C ALA A 145 11.70 0.39 7.20
N VAL A 146 12.34 0.98 6.19
CA VAL A 146 11.66 1.36 4.95
C VAL A 146 11.19 0.10 4.22
N GLN A 147 9.90 0.04 3.92
CA GLN A 147 9.25 -1.12 3.34
C GLN A 147 8.20 -0.69 2.33
N GLY A 148 7.74 -1.66 1.56
CA GLY A 148 6.64 -1.47 0.62
C GLY A 148 7.02 -0.64 -0.61
N HIS A 149 6.03 0.04 -1.19
CA HIS A 149 6.19 0.73 -2.46
C HIS A 149 7.20 1.88 -2.39
N VAL A 150 7.18 2.64 -1.29
CA VAL A 150 8.10 3.77 -1.09
C VAL A 150 9.56 3.34 -1.08
N LYS A 151 9.91 2.18 -0.50
CA LYS A 151 11.28 1.64 -0.59
C LYS A 151 11.71 1.50 -2.04
N LYS A 152 10.86 0.89 -2.86
CA LYS A 152 11.17 0.61 -4.26
C LYS A 152 11.29 1.90 -5.08
N VAL A 153 10.46 2.91 -4.78
CA VAL A 153 10.56 4.24 -5.40
C VAL A 153 11.87 4.93 -5.02
N LEU A 154 12.28 4.86 -3.75
CA LEU A 154 13.58 5.38 -3.31
C LEU A 154 14.74 4.65 -3.99
N ASP A 155 14.68 3.32 -4.08
CA ASP A 155 15.72 2.50 -4.74
C ASP A 155 15.87 2.85 -6.23
N ILE A 156 14.78 3.30 -6.90
CA ILE A 156 14.82 3.73 -8.31
C ILE A 156 15.51 5.08 -8.48
N PHE A 157 15.16 6.08 -7.65
CA PHE A 157 15.67 7.45 -7.82
C PHE A 157 17.01 7.70 -7.12
N TYR A 158 17.30 6.94 -6.07
CA TYR A 158 18.46 7.13 -5.20
C TYR A 158 19.26 5.83 -5.06
N LYS A 159 19.31 5.02 -6.12
CA LYS A 159 20.03 3.74 -6.19
C LYS A 159 21.37 3.79 -5.44
N ASP A 160 21.60 2.81 -4.57
CA ASP A 160 22.80 2.66 -3.73
C ASP A 160 23.06 3.82 -2.74
N ARG A 161 22.13 4.77 -2.62
CA ARG A 161 22.17 5.96 -1.74
C ARG A 161 20.97 6.06 -0.80
N VAL A 162 20.25 4.96 -0.60
CA VAL A 162 19.11 4.93 0.34
C VAL A 162 19.64 4.80 1.77
N THR A 163 19.83 5.95 2.40
CA THR A 163 20.27 6.08 3.80
C THR A 163 19.08 6.26 4.75
N ASP A 164 19.30 6.08 6.05
CA ASP A 164 18.27 6.35 7.07
C ASP A 164 17.81 7.81 7.06
N SER A 165 18.72 8.74 6.75
CA SER A 165 18.41 10.17 6.59
C SER A 165 17.45 10.41 5.42
N LEU A 166 17.69 9.77 4.27
CA LEU A 166 16.81 9.87 3.11
C LEU A 166 15.43 9.25 3.39
N VAL A 167 15.40 8.11 4.09
CA VAL A 167 14.14 7.47 4.52
C VAL A 167 13.38 8.37 5.49
N SER A 168 14.06 9.00 6.44
CA SER A 168 13.49 9.95 7.38
C SER A 168 12.92 11.19 6.67
N ALA A 169 13.63 11.73 5.68
CA ALA A 169 13.13 12.81 4.83
C ALA A 169 11.85 12.41 4.08
N ALA A 170 11.83 11.22 3.47
CA ALA A 170 10.64 10.68 2.81
C ALA A 170 9.47 10.49 3.79
N HIS A 171 9.74 9.98 4.99
CA HIS A 171 8.73 9.79 6.03
C HIS A 171 8.10 11.11 6.47
N ASN A 172 8.93 12.11 6.80
CA ASN A 172 8.47 13.42 7.23
C ASN A 172 7.66 14.12 6.14
N LEU A 173 8.12 14.10 4.88
CA LEU A 173 7.33 14.61 3.75
C LEU A 173 5.97 13.91 3.63
N GLY A 174 5.97 12.58 3.77
CA GLY A 174 4.75 11.79 3.76
C GLY A 174 3.78 12.16 4.89
N LYS A 175 4.29 12.55 6.06
CA LYS A 175 3.48 12.97 7.22
C LYS A 175 2.95 14.40 7.08
N PHE A 176 3.71 15.33 6.50
CA PHE A 176 3.29 16.73 6.34
C PHE A 176 2.16 16.92 5.33
N VAL A 177 2.18 16.12 4.26
CA VAL A 177 1.20 16.22 3.18
C VAL A 177 -0.15 15.67 3.63
N SER A 178 -1.24 16.30 3.20
CA SER A 178 -2.60 15.83 3.39
C SER A 178 -2.80 14.44 2.79
N THR A 179 -3.18 13.47 3.63
CA THR A 179 -3.55 12.13 3.16
C THR A 179 -4.88 12.19 2.44
N LEU A 180 -5.85 12.96 2.95
CA LEU A 180 -7.19 13.08 2.37
C LEU A 180 -7.13 13.66 0.96
N LYS A 181 -6.31 14.70 0.72
CA LYS A 181 -6.13 15.30 -0.61
C LYS A 181 -5.57 14.31 -1.62
N VAL A 182 -4.53 13.57 -1.27
CA VAL A 182 -3.89 12.60 -2.19
C VAL A 182 -4.83 11.43 -2.50
N LEU A 183 -5.55 10.90 -1.50
CA LEU A 183 -6.54 9.84 -1.72
C LEU A 183 -7.74 10.30 -2.56
N SER A 184 -8.19 11.55 -2.37
CA SER A 184 -9.21 12.16 -3.21
C SER A 184 -8.74 12.29 -4.67
N ILE A 185 -7.50 12.74 -4.90
CA ILE A 185 -6.89 12.78 -6.25
C ILE A 185 -6.78 11.38 -6.87
N ALA A 186 -6.50 10.36 -6.05
CA ALA A 186 -6.46 8.96 -6.47
C ALA A 186 -7.84 8.38 -6.81
N GLY A 187 -8.93 9.12 -6.56
CA GLY A 187 -10.30 8.69 -6.83
C GLY A 187 -10.85 7.73 -5.77
N ILE A 188 -10.33 7.78 -4.53
CA ILE A 188 -10.97 7.10 -3.41
C ILE A 188 -12.21 7.90 -3.02
N GLU A 189 -13.36 7.25 -3.10
CA GLU A 189 -14.66 7.83 -2.77
C GLU A 189 -14.87 7.94 -1.25
N SER A 190 -15.85 8.77 -0.86
CA SER A 190 -16.27 8.96 0.53
C SER A 190 -15.15 9.41 1.49
N ILE A 191 -14.14 10.11 0.96
CA ILE A 191 -13.09 10.76 1.74
C ILE A 191 -13.59 12.13 2.20
N ARG A 192 -13.31 12.48 3.47
CA ARG A 192 -13.61 13.79 4.04
C ARG A 192 -12.94 14.91 3.23
N GLY A 193 -13.67 16.00 3.03
CA GLY A 193 -13.15 17.20 2.34
C GLY A 193 -12.00 17.88 3.09
N VAL A 194 -11.08 18.45 2.31
CA VAL A 194 -9.95 19.26 2.79
C VAL A 194 -9.76 20.50 1.93
N THR A 195 -9.21 21.55 2.54
CA THR A 195 -8.93 22.82 1.87
C THR A 195 -7.43 23.10 1.91
N PRO A 196 -6.77 23.33 0.75
CA PRO A 196 -5.37 23.76 0.73
C PRO A 196 -5.21 25.10 1.47
N ILE A 197 -4.13 25.24 2.25
CA ILE A 197 -3.81 26.55 2.89
C ILE A 197 -3.46 27.57 1.80
N VAL A 198 -2.66 27.12 0.84
CA VAL A 198 -2.25 27.87 -0.35
C VAL A 198 -2.05 26.87 -1.49
N GLU A 199 -2.23 27.34 -2.72
CA GLU A 199 -1.85 26.61 -3.93
C GLU A 199 -1.38 27.61 -4.99
N SER A 200 -0.44 27.19 -5.85
CA SER A 200 -0.05 28.02 -6.98
C SER A 200 -1.14 27.97 -8.05
N SER A 201 -1.51 29.13 -8.60
CA SER A 201 -2.48 29.18 -9.70
C SER A 201 -2.06 28.29 -10.88
N GLY A 202 -2.99 27.46 -11.36
CA GLY A 202 -2.77 26.49 -12.44
C GLY A 202 -1.91 25.28 -12.08
N ALA A 203 -1.44 25.17 -10.84
CA ALA A 203 -0.73 23.99 -10.36
C ALA A 203 -1.74 22.93 -9.88
N GLY A 204 -1.42 21.67 -10.12
CA GLY A 204 -2.26 20.57 -9.68
C GLY A 204 -1.54 19.24 -9.82
N LEU A 205 -1.80 18.34 -8.88
CA LEU A 205 -1.34 16.96 -8.94
C LEU A 205 -2.40 16.10 -9.62
N THR A 206 -1.98 15.34 -10.62
CA THR A 206 -2.79 14.28 -11.24
C THR A 206 -2.04 12.96 -11.22
N LEU A 207 -2.80 11.87 -11.04
CA LEU A 207 -2.29 10.50 -11.11
C LEU A 207 -2.84 9.83 -12.36
N SER A 208 -2.01 9.03 -13.03
CA SER A 208 -2.43 8.22 -14.16
C SER A 208 -3.50 7.20 -13.75
N SER A 209 -4.34 6.78 -14.69
CA SER A 209 -5.34 5.73 -14.44
C SER A 209 -4.71 4.42 -13.95
N ASP A 210 -3.52 4.10 -14.48
CA ASP A 210 -2.77 2.92 -14.10
C ASP A 210 -2.29 3.00 -12.64
N ASP A 211 -1.82 4.17 -12.20
CA ASP A 211 -1.40 4.36 -10.81
C ASP A 211 -2.56 4.27 -9.83
N LYS A 212 -3.70 4.89 -10.19
CA LYS A 212 -4.93 4.79 -9.41
C LYS A 212 -5.33 3.33 -9.24
N LEU A 213 -5.39 2.57 -10.33
CA LEU A 213 -5.79 1.16 -10.29
C LEU A 213 -4.78 0.30 -9.54
N LYS A 214 -3.48 0.51 -9.77
CA LYS A 214 -2.43 -0.38 -9.28
C LYS A 214 -2.13 -0.20 -7.79
N TYR A 215 -2.12 1.04 -7.31
CA TYR A 215 -1.67 1.36 -5.96
C TYR A 215 -2.81 1.73 -5.01
N PHE A 216 -3.88 2.33 -5.53
CA PHE A 216 -5.05 2.74 -4.76
C PHE A 216 -6.29 1.87 -5.03
N GLY A 217 -6.25 1.03 -6.06
CA GLY A 217 -7.26 0.00 -6.36
C GLY A 217 -7.08 -1.30 -5.58
N SER A 218 -6.03 -1.40 -4.76
CA SER A 218 -5.78 -2.52 -3.85
C SER A 218 -6.69 -2.47 -2.61
N MET A 219 -6.65 -3.55 -1.82
CA MET A 219 -7.36 -3.66 -0.55
C MET A 219 -6.79 -2.66 0.47
N PRO A 220 -7.63 -1.93 1.22
CA PRO A 220 -7.17 -0.94 2.18
C PRO A 220 -6.52 -1.58 3.41
N ALA A 221 -5.69 -0.83 4.13
CA ALA A 221 -5.06 -1.28 5.36
C ALA A 221 -6.09 -1.78 6.38
N GLY A 222 -5.74 -2.86 7.08
CA GLY A 222 -6.65 -3.55 7.99
C GLY A 222 -7.57 -4.56 7.32
N THR A 223 -7.35 -4.92 6.05
CA THR A 223 -8.07 -5.98 5.32
C THR A 223 -7.13 -7.03 4.70
N HIS A 224 -5.92 -7.12 5.26
CA HIS A 224 -4.80 -7.89 4.70
C HIS A 224 -5.08 -9.39 4.63
N ARG A 225 -5.69 -9.98 5.66
CA ARG A 225 -5.98 -11.42 5.67
C ARG A 225 -6.98 -11.78 4.60
N LEU A 226 -8.01 -10.97 4.40
CA LEU A 226 -8.97 -11.15 3.30
C LEU A 226 -8.28 -11.06 1.93
N ALA A 227 -7.38 -10.09 1.74
CA ALA A 227 -6.62 -9.95 0.50
C ALA A 227 -5.76 -11.21 0.22
N ILE A 228 -5.08 -11.72 1.24
CA ILE A 228 -4.26 -12.94 1.16
C ILE A 228 -5.12 -14.17 0.91
N ALA A 229 -6.23 -14.33 1.62
CA ALA A 229 -7.16 -15.43 1.44
C ALA A 229 -7.73 -15.46 0.02
N TYR A 230 -8.11 -14.31 -0.54
CA TYR A 230 -8.58 -14.23 -1.91
C TYR A 230 -7.50 -14.63 -2.93
N GLU A 231 -6.28 -14.09 -2.82
CA GLU A 231 -5.21 -14.42 -3.77
C GLU A 231 -4.71 -15.86 -3.62
N ALA A 232 -4.68 -16.41 -2.40
CA ALA A 232 -4.36 -17.80 -2.14
C ALA A 232 -5.45 -18.74 -2.68
N GLY A 233 -6.72 -18.43 -2.42
CA GLY A 233 -7.88 -19.15 -2.94
C GLY A 233 -7.89 -19.18 -4.47
N ARG A 234 -7.67 -18.03 -5.12
CA ARG A 234 -7.56 -17.95 -6.58
C ARG A 234 -6.44 -18.85 -7.13
N ARG A 235 -5.29 -18.94 -6.46
CA ARG A 235 -4.18 -19.83 -6.86
C ARG A 235 -4.49 -21.31 -6.62
N LEU A 236 -5.22 -21.63 -5.55
CA LEU A 236 -5.68 -22.99 -5.29
C LEU A 236 -6.68 -23.43 -6.37
N LEU A 237 -7.73 -22.64 -6.60
CA LEU A 237 -8.84 -22.98 -7.49
C LEU A 237 -8.46 -23.10 -8.96
N THR A 238 -7.35 -22.45 -9.36
CA THR A 238 -6.78 -22.56 -10.71
C THR A 238 -5.78 -23.72 -10.87
N ASN A 239 -5.40 -24.39 -9.77
CA ASN A 239 -4.47 -25.50 -9.76
C ASN A 239 -5.19 -26.85 -9.90
N VAL A 240 -4.51 -27.82 -10.50
CA VAL A 240 -5.01 -29.18 -10.68
C VAL A 240 -5.27 -29.90 -9.35
N LEU A 241 -4.55 -29.54 -8.28
CA LEU A 241 -4.68 -30.14 -6.95
C LEU A 241 -5.82 -29.53 -6.11
N ALA A 242 -6.62 -28.61 -6.66
CA ALA A 242 -7.74 -28.01 -5.94
C ALA A 242 -8.72 -29.02 -5.32
N PRO A 243 -9.09 -30.14 -6.00
CA PRO A 243 -10.00 -31.14 -5.42
C PRO A 243 -9.47 -31.82 -4.16
N LEU A 244 -8.17 -31.73 -3.87
CA LEU A 244 -7.58 -32.31 -2.66
C LEU A 244 -7.79 -31.45 -1.41
N CYS A 245 -8.30 -30.22 -1.57
CA CYS A 245 -8.50 -29.31 -0.46
C CYS A 245 -9.78 -29.66 0.31
N PRO A 246 -9.69 -29.98 1.60
CA PRO A 246 -10.87 -30.24 2.42
C PRO A 246 -11.73 -28.98 2.58
N ASP A 247 -13.05 -29.18 2.67
CA ASP A 247 -14.11 -28.17 2.83
C ASP A 247 -13.94 -26.93 1.96
N ILE A 248 -13.61 -27.14 0.68
CA ILE A 248 -13.34 -26.06 -0.26
C ILE A 248 -14.51 -25.08 -0.40
N GLN A 249 -15.75 -25.51 -0.11
CA GLN A 249 -16.93 -24.66 -0.12
C GLN A 249 -16.84 -23.46 0.84
N ASP A 250 -16.05 -23.56 1.91
CA ASP A 250 -15.91 -22.48 2.90
C ASP A 250 -15.36 -21.19 2.26
N PHE A 251 -14.60 -21.32 1.17
CA PHE A 251 -14.01 -20.20 0.45
C PHE A 251 -15.02 -19.40 -0.40
N ILE A 252 -16.26 -19.89 -0.59
CA ILE A 252 -17.28 -19.21 -1.40
C ILE A 252 -17.63 -17.81 -0.87
N ALA A 253 -17.45 -17.59 0.44
CA ALA A 253 -17.73 -16.32 1.10
C ALA A 253 -16.63 -15.26 0.87
N ILE A 254 -15.45 -15.64 0.36
CA ILE A 254 -14.31 -14.72 0.22
C ILE A 254 -14.57 -13.66 -0.87
N PRO A 255 -14.97 -14.01 -2.11
CA PRO A 255 -15.23 -13.01 -3.16
C PRO A 255 -16.27 -11.94 -2.81
N PRO A 256 -17.47 -12.26 -2.28
CA PRO A 256 -18.45 -11.22 -1.94
C PRO A 256 -17.95 -10.31 -0.81
N LYS A 257 -17.26 -10.85 0.22
CA LYS A 257 -16.62 -10.02 1.26
C LYS A 257 -15.60 -9.05 0.66
N ARG A 258 -14.76 -9.53 -0.26
CA ARG A 258 -13.77 -8.68 -0.95
C ARG A 258 -14.44 -7.60 -1.80
N MET A 259 -15.51 -7.94 -2.50
CA MET A 259 -16.25 -6.97 -3.32
C MET A 259 -16.88 -5.86 -2.48
N ALA A 260 -17.46 -6.20 -1.32
CA ALA A 260 -17.99 -5.22 -0.38
C ALA A 260 -16.91 -4.24 0.11
N VAL A 261 -15.73 -4.76 0.50
CA VAL A 261 -14.60 -3.91 0.90
C VAL A 261 -14.14 -3.00 -0.24
N LEU A 262 -14.05 -3.51 -1.47
CA LEU A 262 -13.60 -2.73 -2.62
C LEU A 262 -14.60 -1.67 -3.09
N ALA A 263 -15.89 -1.86 -2.81
CA ALA A 263 -16.94 -0.89 -3.09
C ALA A 263 -16.92 0.31 -2.12
N ALA A 264 -16.51 0.09 -0.85
CA ALA A 264 -16.49 1.12 0.18
C ALA A 264 -15.14 1.22 0.92
N ARG A 265 -14.03 1.26 0.16
CA ARG A 265 -12.68 1.03 0.71
C ARG A 265 -12.31 1.94 1.89
N ALA A 266 -12.67 3.22 1.82
CA ALA A 266 -12.35 4.18 2.87
C ALA A 266 -12.99 3.79 4.22
N SER A 267 -14.23 3.30 4.20
CA SER A 267 -14.97 2.87 5.39
C SER A 267 -14.41 1.58 6.01
N TYR A 268 -13.76 0.72 5.22
CA TYR A 268 -13.12 -0.52 5.71
C TYR A 268 -11.65 -0.34 6.12
N HIS A 269 -11.02 0.78 5.78
CA HIS A 269 -9.65 1.09 6.18
C HIS A 269 -9.54 1.19 7.72
N ILE A 270 -8.41 0.75 8.30
CA ILE A 270 -8.22 0.76 9.76
C ILE A 270 -8.35 2.16 10.38
N SER A 271 -8.00 3.20 9.61
CA SER A 271 -8.15 4.62 9.96
C SER A 271 -9.42 5.26 9.39
N ALA A 272 -10.50 4.51 9.19
CA ALA A 272 -11.75 5.01 8.58
C ALA A 272 -12.28 6.29 9.24
N SER A 273 -12.19 6.42 10.56
CA SER A 273 -12.66 7.63 11.27
C SER A 273 -11.88 8.88 10.97
N TYR A 274 -10.59 8.75 10.68
CA TYR A 274 -9.80 9.86 10.15
C TYR A 274 -10.18 10.15 8.69
N LEU A 275 -10.33 9.11 7.86
CA LEU A 275 -10.54 9.23 6.41
C LEU A 275 -11.93 9.76 6.03
N THR A 276 -12.97 9.28 6.70
CA THR A 276 -14.38 9.52 6.37
C THR A 276 -15.05 10.44 7.39
N GLY A 277 -14.54 10.45 8.62
CA GLY A 277 -15.21 11.08 9.77
C GLY A 277 -16.23 10.19 10.47
N GLU A 278 -16.44 8.97 10.00
CA GLU A 278 -17.40 8.02 10.55
C GLU A 278 -16.70 6.86 11.26
N ALA A 279 -17.42 6.09 12.07
CA ALA A 279 -16.88 4.85 12.60
C ALA A 279 -16.49 3.90 11.46
N ARG A 280 -15.45 3.08 11.69
CA ARG A 280 -15.09 2.02 10.73
C ARG A 280 -16.29 1.11 10.52
N ALA A 281 -16.49 0.67 9.27
CA ALA A 281 -17.49 -0.34 8.95
C ALA A 281 -17.29 -1.58 9.85
N ASP A 282 -18.40 -2.21 10.23
CA ASP A 282 -18.38 -3.42 11.06
C ASP A 282 -17.67 -4.56 10.31
N TYR A 283 -16.38 -4.71 10.62
CA TYR A 283 -15.48 -5.61 9.94
C TYR A 283 -14.30 -5.95 10.84
N SER A 284 -14.12 -7.24 11.07
CA SER A 284 -12.91 -7.76 11.69
C SER A 284 -12.08 -8.57 10.69
N ASP A 285 -10.84 -8.15 10.47
CA ASP A 285 -9.93 -8.89 9.59
C ASP A 285 -9.58 -10.27 10.16
N THR A 286 -9.63 -10.42 11.49
CA THR A 286 -9.30 -11.68 12.17
C THR A 286 -10.29 -12.79 11.84
N GLU A 287 -11.54 -12.47 11.48
CA GLU A 287 -12.50 -13.48 11.01
C GLU A 287 -12.02 -14.23 9.78
N ASN A 288 -11.11 -13.65 8.98
CA ASN A 288 -10.56 -14.30 7.80
C ASN A 288 -9.43 -15.29 8.14
N GLU A 289 -9.00 -15.39 9.41
CA GLU A 289 -8.02 -16.40 9.84
C GLU A 289 -8.52 -17.82 9.61
N ARG A 290 -9.84 -18.03 9.66
CA ARG A 290 -10.52 -19.31 9.38
C ARG A 290 -10.31 -19.90 7.97
N TYR A 291 -9.64 -19.17 7.08
CA TYR A 291 -9.30 -19.64 5.74
C TYR A 291 -7.79 -19.86 5.55
N LEU A 292 -6.96 -19.37 6.47
CA LEU A 292 -5.53 -19.21 6.23
C LEU A 292 -4.73 -20.48 6.50
N GLY A 293 -5.25 -21.43 7.29
CA GLY A 293 -4.62 -22.72 7.54
C GLY A 293 -4.54 -23.56 6.27
N ARG A 294 -5.67 -23.80 5.59
CA ARG A 294 -5.69 -24.60 4.34
C ARG A 294 -5.04 -23.87 3.18
N LEU A 295 -5.42 -22.61 2.97
CA LEU A 295 -4.85 -21.80 1.90
C LEU A 295 -3.35 -21.58 2.08
N GLY A 296 -2.91 -21.32 3.32
CA GLY A 296 -1.50 -21.21 3.68
C GLY A 296 -0.74 -22.50 3.45
N THR A 297 -1.30 -23.65 3.84
CA THR A 297 -0.71 -24.98 3.59
C THR A 297 -0.48 -25.20 2.10
N PHE A 298 -1.49 -24.89 1.27
CA PHE A 298 -1.36 -25.01 -0.18
C PHE A 298 -0.27 -24.09 -0.75
N ILE A 299 -0.27 -22.81 -0.37
CA ILE A 299 0.70 -21.82 -0.89
C ILE A 299 2.13 -22.15 -0.45
N THR A 300 2.34 -22.49 0.82
CA THR A 300 3.67 -22.80 1.35
C THR A 300 4.22 -24.13 0.81
N THR A 301 3.36 -25.07 0.44
CA THR A 301 3.78 -26.36 -0.16
C THR A 301 4.03 -26.25 -1.67
N GLN A 302 3.08 -25.68 -2.43
CA GLN A 302 3.12 -25.68 -3.90
C GLN A 302 3.82 -24.44 -4.47
N TYR A 303 3.83 -23.32 -3.75
CA TYR A 303 4.36 -22.03 -4.21
C TYR A 303 5.33 -21.40 -3.20
N LYS A 304 6.19 -22.23 -2.58
CA LYS A 304 7.12 -21.84 -1.48
C LYS A 304 8.00 -20.61 -1.74
N HIS A 305 8.30 -20.30 -3.00
CA HIS A 305 9.14 -19.15 -3.38
C HIS A 305 8.34 -17.92 -3.83
N SER A 306 7.02 -18.01 -3.84
CA SER A 306 6.17 -16.91 -4.28
C SER A 306 6.10 -15.78 -3.24
N ILE A 307 5.80 -14.56 -3.70
CA ILE A 307 5.61 -13.39 -2.80
C ILE A 307 4.53 -13.67 -1.75
N LEU A 308 3.47 -14.39 -2.12
CA LEU A 308 2.38 -14.76 -1.21
C LEU A 308 2.88 -15.66 -0.06
N ALA A 309 3.76 -16.63 -0.36
CA ALA A 309 4.36 -17.49 0.65
C ALA A 309 5.31 -16.74 1.61
N LYS A 310 5.80 -15.55 1.21
CA LYS A 310 6.60 -14.67 2.07
C LYS A 310 5.75 -13.77 2.98
N SER A 311 4.42 -13.82 2.86
CA SER A 311 3.53 -13.05 3.73
C SER A 311 3.70 -13.49 5.19
N PRO A 312 3.80 -12.56 6.16
CA PRO A 312 3.83 -12.90 7.59
C PRO A 312 2.61 -13.67 8.08
N HIS A 313 1.48 -13.60 7.38
CA HIS A 313 0.28 -14.39 7.69
C HIS A 313 0.36 -15.82 7.17
N LEU A 314 1.25 -16.11 6.21
CA LEU A 314 1.46 -17.46 5.68
C LEU A 314 2.81 -18.05 6.12
N ALA A 315 3.45 -17.48 7.15
CA ALA A 315 4.62 -18.09 7.77
C ALA A 315 4.24 -19.48 8.30
N ILE A 316 5.09 -20.49 8.08
CA ILE A 316 4.77 -21.90 8.36
C ILE A 316 4.25 -22.09 9.80
N SER A 317 4.92 -21.51 10.78
CA SER A 317 4.50 -21.59 12.19
C SER A 317 3.15 -20.95 12.48
N LYS A 318 2.75 -19.92 11.72
CA LYS A 318 1.41 -19.34 11.83
C LYS A 318 0.36 -20.18 11.12
N VAL A 319 0.69 -20.70 9.94
CA VAL A 319 -0.21 -21.56 9.16
C VAL A 319 -0.63 -22.77 9.99
N GLU A 320 0.32 -23.40 10.68
CA GLU A 320 0.08 -24.56 11.54
C GLU A 320 -0.71 -24.21 12.83
N GLY A 321 -0.79 -22.93 13.18
CA GLY A 321 -1.53 -22.44 14.34
C GLY A 321 -2.94 -21.91 14.03
N TYR A 322 -3.38 -21.88 12.76
CA TYR A 322 -4.75 -21.51 12.42
C TYR A 322 -5.72 -22.68 12.64
N ASP A 323 -6.95 -22.36 13.04
CA ASP A 323 -7.98 -23.35 13.38
C ASP A 323 -8.33 -24.29 12.20
N ASP A 324 -8.25 -23.79 10.96
CA ASP A 324 -8.52 -24.59 9.76
C ASP A 324 -7.29 -25.34 9.24
N TYR A 325 -6.15 -25.35 9.94
CA TYR A 325 -4.97 -26.11 9.50
C TYR A 325 -5.26 -27.61 9.42
N ASP A 326 -4.84 -28.24 8.31
CA ASP A 326 -4.98 -29.68 8.10
C ASP A 326 -3.64 -30.33 7.71
N ALA A 327 -3.09 -31.13 8.64
CA ALA A 327 -1.86 -31.89 8.45
C ALA A 327 -1.98 -33.02 7.41
N ASN A 328 -3.17 -33.61 7.27
CA ASN A 328 -3.45 -34.63 6.25
C ASN A 328 -3.47 -33.99 4.86
N PHE A 329 -4.05 -32.79 4.73
CA PHE A 329 -4.01 -32.03 3.48
C PHE A 329 -2.57 -31.71 3.07
N LYS A 330 -1.74 -31.22 4.01
CA LYS A 330 -0.30 -30.99 3.78
C LYS A 330 0.41 -32.26 3.27
N THR A 331 0.19 -33.38 3.96
CA THR A 331 0.77 -34.68 3.58
C THR A 331 0.32 -35.13 2.19
N THR A 332 -0.95 -34.96 1.87
CA THR A 332 -1.53 -35.30 0.57
C THR A 332 -0.93 -34.45 -0.56
N LEU A 333 -0.78 -33.15 -0.35
CA LEU A 333 -0.13 -32.24 -1.30
C LEU A 333 1.33 -32.61 -1.56
N ILE A 334 2.09 -32.99 -0.53
CA ILE A 334 3.48 -33.44 -0.68
C ILE A 334 3.55 -34.73 -1.48
N LYS A 335 2.69 -35.71 -1.15
CA LYS A 335 2.61 -36.99 -1.90
C LYS A 335 2.24 -36.77 -3.36
N ALA A 336 1.28 -35.90 -3.64
CA ALA A 336 0.90 -35.53 -5.00
C ALA A 336 2.07 -34.87 -5.76
N GLN A 337 2.79 -33.94 -5.13
CA GLN A 337 3.95 -33.27 -5.72
C GLN A 337 5.11 -34.25 -6.02
N LEU A 338 5.37 -35.20 -5.12
CA LEU A 338 6.38 -36.25 -5.35
C LEU A 338 5.98 -37.20 -6.48
N SER A 339 4.69 -37.55 -6.56
CA SER A 339 4.15 -38.40 -7.64
C SER A 339 4.28 -37.72 -9.00
N GLN A 340 4.01 -36.41 -9.08
CA GLN A 340 4.24 -35.62 -10.30
C GLN A 340 5.70 -35.61 -10.76
N ARG A 341 6.66 -35.53 -9.83
CA ARG A 341 8.10 -35.48 -10.15
C ARG A 341 8.67 -36.82 -10.58
N THR A 342 8.11 -37.92 -10.09
CA THR A 342 8.68 -39.25 -10.31
C THR A 342 8.19 -39.94 -11.58
N ALA A 343 7.27 -39.32 -12.34
CA ALA A 343 6.70 -39.85 -13.59
C ALA A 343 6.23 -41.33 -13.49
N LYS A 344 5.88 -41.79 -12.28
CA LYS A 344 5.54 -43.19 -11.97
C LYS A 344 4.09 -43.56 -12.32
N GLY A 345 3.55 -43.02 -13.40
CA GLY A 345 2.35 -43.54 -14.06
C GLY A 345 1.01 -43.46 -13.30
N ARG A 346 0.98 -43.18 -11.99
CA ARG A 346 -0.27 -42.74 -11.36
C ARG A 346 -0.59 -41.36 -11.90
N THR A 347 -1.49 -41.33 -12.86
CA THR A 347 -2.04 -40.10 -13.43
C THR A 347 -2.54 -39.25 -12.26
N ILE A 348 -2.34 -37.94 -12.29
CA ILE A 348 -2.85 -37.03 -11.25
C ILE A 348 -4.36 -37.27 -11.05
N GLU A 349 -5.00 -37.67 -12.13
CA GLU A 349 -6.34 -38.22 -12.25
C GLU A 349 -6.63 -39.35 -11.24
N GLU A 350 -5.76 -40.35 -11.05
CA GLU A 350 -5.96 -41.40 -10.03
C GLU A 350 -5.92 -40.88 -8.59
N ILE A 351 -5.16 -39.82 -8.33
CA ILE A 351 -5.08 -39.18 -7.01
C ILE A 351 -6.33 -38.32 -6.76
N ILE A 352 -6.88 -37.72 -7.82
CA ILE A 352 -8.06 -36.84 -7.78
C ILE A 352 -9.36 -37.63 -7.86
N GLU A 353 -9.38 -38.82 -8.45
CA GLU A 353 -10.58 -39.63 -8.69
C GLU A 353 -11.47 -39.79 -7.44
N PRO A 354 -10.91 -40.07 -6.24
CA PRO A 354 -11.72 -40.18 -5.02
C PRO A 354 -12.42 -38.87 -4.61
N PHE A 355 -11.93 -37.74 -5.11
CA PHE A 355 -12.39 -36.39 -4.78
C PHE A 355 -13.34 -35.81 -5.83
N ARG A 356 -13.69 -36.56 -6.89
CA ARG A 356 -14.66 -36.09 -7.91
C ARG A 356 -16.03 -35.75 -7.34
N ALA A 357 -16.43 -36.34 -6.22
CA ALA A 357 -17.65 -35.97 -5.51
C ALA A 357 -17.65 -34.50 -5.04
N GLN A 358 -16.48 -33.87 -4.92
CA GLN A 358 -16.32 -32.45 -4.57
C GLN A 358 -16.30 -31.52 -5.80
N GLU A 359 -16.40 -32.04 -7.04
CA GLU A 359 -16.28 -31.20 -8.25
C GLU A 359 -17.42 -30.18 -8.35
N GLU A 360 -18.63 -30.52 -7.90
CA GLU A 360 -19.76 -29.58 -7.86
C GLU A 360 -19.49 -28.41 -6.90
N GLN A 361 -18.98 -28.71 -5.71
CA GLN A 361 -18.59 -27.71 -4.71
C GLN A 361 -17.45 -26.83 -5.24
N LEU A 362 -16.43 -27.45 -5.85
CA LEU A 362 -15.31 -26.76 -6.47
C LEU A 362 -15.76 -25.84 -7.60
N GLN A 363 -16.72 -26.27 -8.41
CA GLN A 363 -17.26 -25.47 -9.50
C GLN A 363 -18.03 -24.25 -8.99
N ALA A 364 -18.85 -24.41 -7.94
CA ALA A 364 -19.54 -23.29 -7.30
C ALA A 364 -18.54 -22.25 -6.74
N VAL A 365 -17.47 -22.70 -6.08
CA VAL A 365 -16.44 -21.81 -5.54
C VAL A 365 -15.66 -21.13 -6.68
N ARG A 366 -15.30 -21.87 -7.74
CA ARG A 366 -14.67 -21.28 -8.93
C ARG A 366 -15.53 -20.19 -9.56
N GLN A 367 -16.85 -20.43 -9.67
CA GLN A 367 -17.78 -19.43 -10.17
C GLN A 367 -17.82 -18.18 -9.30
N ALA A 368 -17.85 -18.33 -7.97
CA ALA A 368 -17.79 -17.20 -7.04
C ALA A 368 -16.50 -16.36 -7.21
N PHE A 369 -15.38 -17.01 -7.54
CA PHE A 369 -14.10 -16.34 -7.85
C PHE A 369 -13.99 -15.85 -9.31
N GLY A 370 -15.00 -16.06 -10.16
CA GLY A 370 -14.98 -15.71 -11.59
C GLY A 370 -14.00 -16.56 -12.42
N ILE A 371 -13.73 -17.80 -12.00
CA ILE A 371 -12.80 -18.72 -12.67
C ILE A 371 -13.62 -19.67 -13.56
N ASN A 372 -13.62 -19.43 -14.87
CA ASN A 372 -14.47 -20.18 -15.81
C ASN A 372 -13.87 -21.52 -16.30
N ARG A 373 -12.54 -21.72 -16.20
CA ARG A 373 -11.88 -23.00 -16.53
C ARG A 373 -10.60 -23.20 -15.71
N PRO A 374 -10.32 -24.42 -15.19
CA PRO A 374 -9.00 -24.75 -14.66
C PRO A 374 -7.95 -24.64 -15.77
N ARG A 375 -6.72 -24.26 -15.42
CA ARG A 375 -5.58 -24.52 -16.30
C ARG A 375 -5.39 -26.03 -16.32
N MET A 376 -5.94 -26.70 -17.34
CA MET A 376 -5.53 -28.06 -17.62
C MET A 376 -4.02 -28.03 -17.87
N LEU A 377 -3.30 -29.00 -17.31
CA LEU A 377 -1.90 -29.21 -17.64
C LEU A 377 -1.85 -29.36 -19.17
N SER A 378 -1.32 -28.35 -19.86
CA SER A 378 -0.88 -28.55 -21.23
C SER A 378 0.05 -29.76 -21.20
N LYS A 379 -0.23 -30.77 -22.03
CA LYS A 379 0.67 -31.92 -22.24
C LYS A 379 2.11 -31.39 -22.26
N PRO A 380 3.07 -32.04 -21.58
CA PRO A 380 4.45 -31.62 -21.64
C PRO A 380 4.85 -31.56 -23.11
N THR A 381 4.99 -30.35 -23.65
CA THR A 381 5.68 -30.13 -24.91
C THR A 381 7.11 -30.52 -24.62
N HIS A 382 7.50 -31.70 -25.10
CA HIS A 382 8.89 -32.09 -25.22
C HIS A 382 9.61 -30.96 -25.96
N LEU A 383 10.32 -30.14 -25.20
CA LEU A 383 11.37 -29.29 -25.75
C LEU A 383 12.54 -30.24 -26.01
N ASN A 384 12.79 -30.48 -27.30
CA ASN A 384 14.00 -31.15 -27.80
C ASN A 384 15.25 -30.37 -27.40
#